data_AF-A0A164AW30-F1
#
_entry.id   AF-A0A164AW30-F1
#
_cell.length_a   1.000
_cell.length_b   1.000
_cell.length_c   1.000
_cell.angle_alpha   90.00
_cell.angle_beta   90.00
_cell.angle_gamma   90.00
#
_symmetry.space_group_name_H-M   'P 1'
#
loop_
_entity.id
_entity.type
_entity.pdbx_description
1 polymer ?
#
loop_
_entity_poly.entity_id
_entity_poly.type
_entity_poly.pdbx_seq_one_letter_code
_entity_poly.pdbx_strand_id
1 'polypeptide(L)'
;MSGGIGGGGGDSVFQTVFVSLSWQRLRNQLLRSTATIAGISLLVASGLIGLRSTNRRLLWADDSPASSLAQLSGSLILVQSFRGDPNRAVPSLWTDRLGVQPASDLWKRYGRSIWWQGWSQDGDAYLILSSSTFPVEIQGLQRQRVGSMEVLASDALHLQQLLQRLKTNQVSTTTLQSDSLLGACLQSLSERPGVIWNADALATLSGTLAPLLQQGREGCVQLRLQAGQLLWDGVIGSRPLSSLTQRISVLASGPFEASTNQTATDLKSTNSTSSDLTLLQVDGQRVDLILGTLLSRQIIQAPLEEHYGINGAMRGKIADLPFSMRLQSRPSGAYKAGLQIQLPLTGSREQWTSILEAVSDRLDSRGYQKLQEDQASPEPEAPSLWLRRDDPDQTTVGGWVIIKDQKASVLSIGLGIKPADQSFLAPLVNKRSYSLRITGDPRRLTQLGLLGGLWPKPVQSASTLNIEIKPLNPAAASQSARQSASQPWWRVSGSLKLTPDS
;
A
#
# COMPACT_ATOMS: atom_id res chain seq x y z
N MET A 1 52.97 -3.10 -69.18
CA MET A 1 54.40 -3.49 -69.22
C MET A 1 54.47 -4.99 -69.03
N SER A 2 55.30 -5.66 -69.85
CA SER A 2 55.72 -7.08 -69.90
C SER A 2 55.12 -8.04 -68.88
N GLY A 3 54.60 -9.21 -69.25
CA GLY A 3 55.14 -10.16 -70.23
C GLY A 3 55.85 -11.30 -69.48
N GLY A 4 55.59 -12.56 -69.85
CA GLY A 4 56.39 -13.69 -69.37
C GLY A 4 55.61 -14.99 -69.16
N ILE A 5 55.71 -15.88 -70.13
CA ILE A 5 55.22 -17.26 -70.15
C ILE A 5 56.26 -18.20 -69.53
N GLY A 6 55.78 -19.29 -68.91
CA GLY A 6 56.51 -20.54 -68.67
C GLY A 6 56.23 -21.07 -67.27
N GLY A 7 55.80 -22.31 -67.02
CA GLY A 7 55.59 -23.51 -67.84
C GLY A 7 55.61 -24.71 -66.88
N GLY A 8 54.94 -25.81 -67.24
CA GLY A 8 55.25 -27.14 -66.70
C GLY A 8 54.14 -27.85 -65.91
N GLY A 9 53.42 -28.73 -66.60
CA GLY A 9 53.43 -30.16 -66.30
C GLY A 9 52.47 -30.74 -65.25
N GLY A 10 51.56 -31.61 -65.71
CA GLY A 10 51.35 -32.92 -65.08
C GLY A 10 50.04 -33.18 -64.33
N ASP A 11 49.08 -33.74 -65.06
CA ASP A 11 48.10 -34.79 -64.71
C ASP A 11 47.30 -34.74 -63.38
N SER A 12 45.96 -34.77 -63.48
CA SER A 12 45.19 -36.04 -63.38
C SER A 12 43.65 -35.87 -63.21
N VAL A 13 42.93 -36.86 -63.77
CA VAL A 13 41.60 -37.43 -63.43
C VAL A 13 40.28 -36.73 -63.84
N PHE A 14 39.57 -37.36 -64.79
CA PHE A 14 38.11 -37.53 -64.91
C PHE A 14 37.90 -38.80 -65.78
N GLN A 15 36.88 -39.66 -65.74
CA GLN A 15 35.50 -39.60 -65.26
C GLN A 15 34.90 -41.04 -65.18
N THR A 16 33.96 -41.21 -64.27
CA THR A 16 32.74 -42.05 -64.26
C THR A 16 32.43 -43.05 -65.38
N VAL A 17 31.94 -44.25 -65.03
CA VAL A 17 30.54 -44.74 -65.17
C VAL A 17 30.39 -46.07 -64.40
N PHE A 18 29.47 -46.17 -63.43
CA PHE A 18 28.57 -47.32 -63.21
C PHE A 18 27.56 -46.97 -62.10
N VAL A 19 26.36 -46.58 -62.52
CA VAL A 19 25.17 -46.31 -61.72
C VAL A 19 24.26 -47.55 -61.78
N SER A 20 23.39 -47.75 -60.79
CA SER A 20 21.93 -47.86 -61.02
C SER A 20 21.14 -49.04 -60.42
N LEU A 21 21.73 -50.04 -59.73
CA LEU A 21 20.93 -51.18 -59.23
C LEU A 21 20.84 -51.36 -57.70
N SER A 22 21.64 -50.64 -56.91
CA SER A 22 21.64 -50.80 -55.44
C SER A 22 20.75 -49.80 -54.68
N TRP A 23 20.33 -48.70 -55.32
CA TRP A 23 19.74 -47.55 -54.62
C TRP A 23 18.23 -47.64 -54.38
N GLN A 24 17.49 -48.41 -55.18
CA GLN A 24 16.04 -48.57 -55.00
C GLN A 24 15.67 -49.56 -53.88
N ARG A 25 16.51 -50.56 -53.58
CA ARG A 25 16.25 -51.50 -52.47
C ARG A 25 16.59 -50.89 -51.10
N LEU A 26 17.60 -50.03 -51.00
CA LEU A 26 17.94 -49.34 -49.74
C LEU A 26 16.85 -48.35 -49.30
N ARG A 27 16.22 -47.67 -50.26
CA ARG A 27 15.20 -46.64 -49.96
C ARG A 27 13.94 -47.21 -49.31
N ASN A 28 13.48 -48.40 -49.72
CA ASN A 28 12.29 -49.02 -49.14
C ASN A 28 12.54 -49.71 -47.79
N GLN A 29 13.77 -50.11 -47.47
CA GLN A 29 14.13 -50.58 -46.13
C GLN A 29 14.35 -49.42 -45.14
N LEU A 30 14.88 -48.28 -45.60
CA LEU A 30 15.00 -47.08 -44.77
C LEU A 30 13.64 -46.45 -44.43
N LEU A 31 12.66 -46.46 -45.35
CA LEU A 31 11.32 -45.92 -45.09
C LEU A 31 10.44 -46.76 -44.14
N ARG A 32 10.71 -48.06 -43.98
CA ARG A 32 10.04 -48.90 -42.97
C ARG A 32 10.67 -48.77 -41.58
N SER A 33 11.96 -48.43 -41.50
CA SER A 33 12.67 -48.18 -40.24
C SER A 33 12.38 -46.80 -39.65
N THR A 34 12.22 -45.78 -40.49
CA THR A 34 11.90 -44.42 -40.03
C THR A 34 10.49 -44.31 -39.44
N ALA A 35 9.51 -45.08 -39.92
CA ALA A 35 8.16 -45.06 -39.37
C ALA A 35 8.09 -45.67 -37.95
N THR A 36 8.82 -46.77 -37.69
CA THR A 36 8.91 -47.37 -36.35
C THR A 36 9.73 -46.53 -35.39
N ILE A 37 10.84 -45.94 -35.84
CA ILE A 37 11.66 -45.05 -35.00
C ILE A 37 10.91 -43.74 -34.72
N ALA A 38 10.20 -43.17 -35.69
CA ALA A 38 9.35 -42.00 -35.47
C ALA A 38 8.17 -42.32 -34.55
N GLY A 39 7.55 -43.50 -34.68
CA GLY A 39 6.45 -43.93 -33.80
C GLY A 39 6.90 -44.14 -32.35
N ILE A 40 8.05 -44.78 -32.13
CA ILE A 40 8.64 -44.95 -30.79
C ILE A 40 9.10 -43.60 -30.24
N SER A 41 9.71 -42.73 -31.06
CA SER A 41 10.11 -41.39 -30.63
C SER A 41 8.92 -40.53 -30.26
N LEU A 42 7.79 -40.66 -30.97
CA LEU A 42 6.56 -39.94 -30.68
C LEU A 42 5.86 -40.50 -29.43
N LEU A 43 5.92 -41.81 -29.18
CA LEU A 43 5.44 -42.44 -27.95
C LEU A 43 6.30 -42.12 -26.73
N VAL A 44 7.63 -42.06 -26.88
CA VAL A 44 8.55 -41.62 -25.83
C VAL A 44 8.41 -40.11 -25.61
N ALA A 45 8.27 -39.31 -26.65
CA ALA A 45 8.01 -37.88 -26.53
C ALA A 45 6.63 -37.61 -25.93
N SER A 46 5.57 -38.33 -26.31
CA SER A 46 4.24 -38.20 -25.70
C SER A 46 4.19 -38.78 -24.29
N GLY A 47 4.99 -39.80 -23.99
CA GLY A 47 5.19 -40.35 -22.65
C GLY A 47 5.96 -39.38 -21.75
N LEU A 48 6.98 -38.70 -22.27
CA LEU A 48 7.73 -37.66 -21.55
C LEU A 48 6.94 -36.35 -21.42
N ILE A 49 6.18 -35.94 -22.43
CA ILE A 49 5.25 -34.79 -22.36
C ILE A 49 4.07 -35.15 -21.45
N GLY A 50 3.59 -36.39 -21.50
CA GLY A 50 2.60 -36.97 -20.61
C GLY A 50 3.08 -36.91 -19.16
N LEU A 51 4.23 -37.52 -18.84
CA LEU A 51 4.90 -37.50 -17.54
C LEU A 51 5.24 -36.07 -17.08
N ARG A 52 5.62 -35.16 -17.98
CA ARG A 52 5.88 -33.75 -17.65
C ARG A 52 4.58 -32.95 -17.45
N SER A 53 3.46 -33.39 -18.02
CA SER A 53 2.13 -32.78 -17.84
C SER A 53 1.36 -33.37 -16.65
N THR A 54 1.55 -34.65 -16.33
CA THR A 54 0.98 -35.32 -15.15
C THR A 54 1.81 -35.07 -13.89
N ASN A 55 3.15 -34.93 -13.98
CA ASN A 55 3.94 -34.36 -12.87
C ASN A 55 3.59 -32.89 -12.61
N ARG A 56 3.00 -32.17 -13.59
CA ARG A 56 2.48 -30.81 -13.35
C ARG A 56 1.14 -30.78 -12.64
N ARG A 57 0.46 -31.92 -12.45
CA ARG A 57 -0.82 -32.02 -11.73
C ARG A 57 -0.74 -32.75 -10.39
N LEU A 58 0.46 -33.09 -9.92
CA LEU A 58 0.70 -33.75 -8.63
C LEU A 58 1.77 -33.03 -7.77
N LEU A 59 1.94 -31.72 -7.93
CA LEU A 59 2.61 -30.88 -6.92
C LEU A 59 1.56 -30.33 -5.96
N TRP A 60 1.22 -31.18 -4.99
CA TRP A 60 0.58 -30.77 -3.76
C TRP A 60 1.53 -29.80 -3.04
N ALA A 61 0.96 -28.68 -2.56
CA ALA A 61 1.57 -27.68 -1.68
C ALA A 61 3.10 -27.59 -1.74
N ASP A 62 3.62 -26.61 -2.49
CA ASP A 62 5.00 -26.16 -2.28
C ASP A 62 5.12 -25.80 -0.78
N ASP A 63 5.86 -26.56 0.03
CA ASP A 63 6.05 -26.37 1.49
C ASP A 63 6.92 -25.12 1.78
N SER A 64 6.83 -24.12 0.92
CA SER A 64 7.55 -22.87 1.07
C SER A 64 6.92 -22.03 2.19
N PRO A 65 7.74 -21.21 2.88
CA PRO A 65 7.22 -20.26 3.86
C PRO A 65 6.15 -19.34 3.28
N ALA A 66 6.25 -18.94 2.01
CA ALA A 66 5.26 -18.08 1.35
C ALA A 66 3.88 -18.76 1.20
N SER A 67 3.83 -20.06 0.89
CA SER A 67 2.56 -20.79 0.80
C SER A 67 1.91 -21.00 2.17
N SER A 68 2.72 -21.25 3.21
CA SER A 68 2.27 -21.38 4.60
C SER A 68 1.74 -20.03 5.11
N LEU A 69 2.42 -18.93 4.79
CA LEU A 69 1.94 -17.57 5.06
C LEU A 69 0.65 -17.25 4.31
N ALA A 70 0.43 -17.79 3.11
CA ALA A 70 -0.83 -17.60 2.39
C ALA A 70 -2.01 -18.16 3.19
N GLN A 71 -1.88 -19.38 3.71
CA GLN A 71 -2.92 -20.02 4.54
C GLN A 71 -3.17 -19.23 5.82
N LEU A 72 -2.10 -18.75 6.47
CA LEU A 72 -2.20 -17.94 7.69
C LEU A 72 -2.82 -16.56 7.42
N SER A 73 -2.44 -15.90 6.33
CA SER A 73 -2.94 -14.56 5.95
C SER A 73 -4.43 -14.54 5.65
N GLY A 74 -5.02 -15.67 5.24
CA GLY A 74 -6.48 -15.81 5.13
C GLY A 74 -7.20 -15.86 6.48
N SER A 75 -6.51 -16.26 7.55
CA SER A 75 -7.08 -16.48 8.89
C SER A 75 -6.67 -15.44 9.93
N LEU A 76 -5.76 -14.54 9.55
CA LEU A 76 -5.23 -13.46 10.37
C LEU A 76 -5.51 -12.13 9.68
N ILE A 77 -5.68 -11.08 10.47
CA ILE A 77 -5.95 -9.73 9.92
C ILE A 77 -4.67 -8.96 9.62
N LEU A 78 -3.58 -9.29 10.31
CA LEU A 78 -2.27 -8.68 10.14
C LEU A 78 -1.18 -9.71 10.41
N VAL A 79 -0.15 -9.71 9.56
CA VAL A 79 1.07 -10.50 9.78
C VAL A 79 2.27 -9.60 9.57
N GLN A 80 3.16 -9.55 10.55
CA GLN A 80 4.40 -8.79 10.50
C GLN A 80 5.59 -9.72 10.61
N SER A 81 6.55 -9.57 9.71
CA SER A 81 7.82 -10.29 9.73
C SER A 81 8.92 -9.46 10.39
N PHE A 82 9.79 -10.15 11.09
CA PHE A 82 10.92 -9.58 11.82
C PHE A 82 12.17 -10.37 11.50
N ARG A 83 13.32 -9.69 11.50
CA ARG A 83 14.62 -10.36 11.43
C ARG A 83 15.12 -10.61 12.84
N GLY A 84 15.48 -11.87 13.12
CA GLY A 84 16.16 -12.24 14.35
C GLY A 84 17.51 -11.53 14.49
N ASP A 85 17.90 -11.24 15.73
CA ASP A 85 19.24 -10.76 16.05
C ASP A 85 19.65 -11.37 17.40
N PRO A 86 20.53 -12.39 17.41
CA PRO A 86 20.88 -13.11 18.63
C PRO A 86 21.64 -12.23 19.64
N ASN A 87 22.12 -11.04 19.22
CA ASN A 87 22.78 -10.08 20.09
C ASN A 87 21.80 -9.13 20.80
N ARG A 88 20.52 -9.12 20.39
CA ARG A 88 19.46 -8.35 21.04
C ARG A 88 18.74 -9.18 22.09
N ALA A 89 18.12 -8.48 23.04
CA ALA A 89 17.21 -9.11 24.00
C ALA A 89 16.11 -9.89 23.27
N VAL A 90 15.73 -11.02 23.86
CA VAL A 90 14.65 -11.87 23.36
C VAL A 90 13.35 -11.05 23.37
N PRO A 91 12.59 -10.99 22.26
CA PRO A 91 11.31 -10.29 22.26
C PRO A 91 10.34 -10.87 23.30
N SER A 92 9.56 -10.03 23.98
CA SER A 92 8.65 -10.47 25.05
C SER A 92 7.67 -11.55 24.57
N LEU A 93 7.17 -11.42 23.33
CA LEU A 93 6.27 -12.44 22.77
C LEU A 93 6.90 -13.84 22.76
N TRP A 94 8.21 -13.97 22.55
CA TRP A 94 8.88 -15.26 22.61
C TRP A 94 8.86 -15.82 24.03
N THR A 95 9.18 -15.00 25.03
CA THR A 95 9.13 -15.41 26.44
C THR A 95 7.72 -15.74 26.89
N ASP A 96 6.72 -14.99 26.43
CA ASP A 96 5.31 -15.17 26.78
C ASP A 96 4.72 -16.47 26.20
N ARG A 97 5.28 -16.96 25.08
CA ARG A 97 4.78 -18.16 24.38
C ARG A 97 5.60 -19.42 24.69
N LEU A 98 6.91 -19.28 24.90
CA LEU A 98 7.83 -20.41 25.09
C LEU A 98 8.33 -20.56 26.54
N GLY A 99 8.16 -19.53 27.38
CA GLY A 99 8.86 -19.40 28.65
C GLY A 99 10.28 -18.87 28.49
N VAL A 100 10.86 -18.34 29.58
CA VAL A 100 12.11 -17.56 29.56
C VAL A 100 13.30 -18.33 28.99
N GLN A 101 13.57 -19.54 29.51
CA GLN A 101 14.73 -20.34 29.08
C GLN A 101 14.59 -20.87 27.65
N PRO A 102 13.50 -21.58 27.29
CA PRO A 102 13.32 -22.07 25.93
C PRO A 102 13.33 -20.96 24.88
N ALA A 103 12.79 -19.79 25.20
CA ALA A 103 12.86 -18.62 24.32
C ALA A 103 14.30 -18.13 24.10
N SER A 104 15.12 -18.06 25.16
CA SER A 104 16.52 -17.63 25.06
C SER A 104 17.37 -18.59 24.22
N ASP A 105 17.23 -19.90 24.46
CA ASP A 105 17.96 -20.92 23.73
C ASP A 105 17.54 -20.95 22.26
N LEU A 106 16.24 -20.89 22.00
CA LEU A 106 15.73 -20.88 20.63
C LEU A 106 16.14 -19.60 19.90
N TRP A 107 16.08 -18.44 20.54
CA TRP A 107 16.48 -17.15 19.93
C TRP A 107 17.94 -17.16 19.45
N LYS A 108 18.85 -17.69 20.26
CA LYS A 108 20.27 -17.85 19.88
C LYS A 108 20.44 -18.77 18.67
N ARG A 109 19.70 -19.89 18.63
CA ARG A 109 19.73 -20.84 17.49
C ARG A 109 19.08 -20.28 16.23
N TYR A 110 17.99 -19.52 16.40
CA TYR A 110 17.23 -18.91 15.30
C TYR A 110 18.06 -17.87 14.55
N GLY A 111 18.98 -17.21 15.27
CA GLY A 111 20.00 -16.35 14.69
C GLY A 111 19.38 -15.18 13.93
N ARG A 112 19.77 -15.02 12.65
CA ARG A 112 19.30 -13.92 11.78
C ARG A 112 18.13 -14.30 10.87
N SER A 113 17.47 -15.41 11.15
CA SER A 113 16.33 -15.90 10.36
C SER A 113 15.10 -15.01 10.55
N ILE A 114 14.16 -15.06 9.59
CA ILE A 114 12.88 -14.36 9.69
C ILE A 114 11.93 -15.13 10.60
N TRP A 115 11.25 -14.41 11.48
CA TRP A 115 10.11 -14.91 12.27
C TRP A 115 8.93 -13.96 12.11
N TRP A 116 7.72 -14.40 12.47
CA TRP A 116 6.52 -13.60 12.25
C TRP A 116 5.67 -13.46 13.52
N GLN A 117 4.96 -12.35 13.60
CA GLN A 117 3.86 -12.12 14.52
C GLN A 117 2.57 -12.03 13.71
N GLY A 118 1.53 -12.71 14.17
CA GLY A 118 0.22 -12.70 13.55
C GLY A 118 -0.84 -12.20 14.51
N TRP A 119 -1.80 -11.42 14.04
CA TRP A 119 -2.94 -10.95 14.84
C TRP A 119 -4.25 -11.41 14.23
N SER A 120 -5.19 -11.77 15.09
CA SER A 120 -6.60 -11.91 14.74
C SER A 120 -7.41 -10.70 15.22
N GLN A 121 -8.69 -10.63 14.82
CA GLN A 121 -9.62 -9.59 15.28
C GLN A 121 -9.71 -9.56 16.82
N ASP A 122 -9.69 -10.75 17.43
CA ASP A 122 -9.76 -10.93 18.87
C ASP A 122 -8.52 -11.69 19.33
N GLY A 123 -7.80 -11.15 20.31
CA GLY A 123 -6.71 -11.84 21.00
C GLY A 123 -5.32 -11.22 20.85
N ASP A 124 -4.38 -11.80 21.59
CA ASP A 124 -2.97 -11.43 21.55
C ASP A 124 -2.31 -11.83 20.23
N ALA A 125 -1.07 -11.41 20.02
CA ALA A 125 -0.28 -11.90 18.89
C ALA A 125 0.03 -13.40 19.00
N TYR A 126 -0.05 -14.11 17.88
CA TYR A 126 0.56 -15.42 17.67
C TYR A 126 2.05 -15.27 17.38
N LEU A 127 2.87 -16.16 17.93
CA LEU A 127 4.27 -16.31 17.54
C LEU A 127 4.37 -17.35 16.43
N ILE A 128 4.93 -16.99 15.28
CA ILE A 128 5.03 -17.87 14.13
C ILE A 128 6.52 -18.06 13.79
N LEU A 129 6.95 -19.31 13.76
CA LEU A 129 8.35 -19.72 13.56
C LEU A 129 8.45 -20.72 12.41
N SER A 130 9.60 -20.80 11.76
CA SER A 130 9.87 -21.89 10.81
C SER A 130 9.93 -23.23 11.55
N SER A 131 9.19 -24.23 11.06
CA SER A 131 9.23 -25.60 11.61
C SER A 131 10.63 -26.22 11.47
N SER A 132 11.44 -25.79 10.50
CA SER A 132 12.81 -26.29 10.32
C SER A 132 13.73 -25.98 11.50
N THR A 133 13.43 -24.92 12.24
CA THR A 133 14.27 -24.41 13.33
C THR A 133 13.65 -24.70 14.70
N PHE A 134 12.42 -25.22 14.72
CA PHE A 134 11.69 -25.49 15.95
C PHE A 134 12.08 -26.86 16.53
N PRO A 135 12.60 -26.93 17.76
CA PRO A 135 13.03 -28.18 18.39
C PRO A 135 11.83 -29.08 18.74
N VAL A 136 12.00 -30.40 18.57
CA VAL A 136 10.95 -31.39 18.83
C VAL A 136 10.74 -31.58 20.34
N GLU A 137 11.74 -31.24 21.15
CA GLU A 137 11.81 -31.48 22.58
C GLU A 137 10.93 -30.52 23.42
N ILE A 138 10.52 -29.37 22.86
CA ILE A 138 9.67 -28.44 23.59
C ILE A 138 8.22 -28.94 23.54
N GLN A 139 7.77 -29.50 24.66
CA GLN A 139 6.41 -30.02 24.86
C GLN A 139 5.52 -29.06 25.67
N GLY A 140 4.21 -29.33 25.69
CA GLY A 140 3.24 -28.58 26.52
C GLY A 140 2.84 -27.20 25.98
N LEU A 141 3.27 -26.85 24.77
CA LEU A 141 2.94 -25.57 24.14
C LEU A 141 1.59 -25.61 23.42
N GLN A 142 0.92 -24.45 23.40
CA GLN A 142 -0.29 -24.23 22.60
C GLN A 142 0.09 -23.96 21.15
N ARG A 143 0.45 -25.02 20.42
CA ARG A 143 1.02 -24.92 19.06
C ARG A 143 0.17 -25.64 18.01
N GLN A 144 0.22 -25.13 16.79
CA GLN A 144 -0.29 -25.77 15.58
C GLN A 144 0.70 -25.62 14.44
N ARG A 145 0.97 -26.72 13.74
CA ARG A 145 1.75 -26.69 12.49
C ARG A 145 0.85 -26.31 11.30
N VAL A 146 1.30 -25.36 10.49
CA VAL A 146 0.66 -24.94 9.24
C VAL A 146 1.73 -24.94 8.15
N GLY A 147 1.74 -26.00 7.33
CA GLY A 147 2.79 -26.23 6.32
C GLY A 147 4.19 -26.31 6.95
N SER A 148 5.05 -25.37 6.59
CA SER A 148 6.42 -25.23 7.08
C SER A 148 6.56 -24.33 8.31
N MET A 149 5.46 -23.97 8.97
CA MET A 149 5.45 -23.04 10.10
C MET A 149 4.84 -23.66 11.36
N GLU A 150 5.40 -23.32 12.51
CA GLU A 150 4.82 -23.53 13.83
C GLU A 150 4.17 -22.24 14.31
N VAL A 151 2.89 -22.30 14.65
CA VAL A 151 2.12 -21.17 15.19
C VAL A 151 1.81 -21.42 16.66
N LEU A 152 2.27 -20.53 17.53
CA LEU A 152 2.09 -20.60 18.98
C LEU A 152 1.08 -19.55 19.44
N ALA A 153 0.02 -20.02 20.10
CA ALA A 153 -1.02 -19.21 20.71
C ALA A 153 -0.70 -18.91 22.19
N SER A 154 -1.44 -17.97 22.77
CA SER A 154 -1.36 -17.63 24.21
C SER A 154 -1.86 -18.76 25.10
N ASP A 155 -2.95 -19.40 24.69
CA ASP A 155 -3.71 -20.38 25.47
C ASP A 155 -4.48 -21.32 24.54
N ALA A 156 -5.13 -22.34 25.12
CA ALA A 156 -5.85 -23.36 24.38
C ALA A 156 -7.08 -22.83 23.62
N LEU A 157 -7.77 -21.83 24.18
CA LEU A 157 -8.93 -21.20 23.53
C LEU A 157 -8.48 -20.43 22.29
N HIS A 158 -7.41 -19.66 22.42
CA HIS A 158 -6.84 -18.86 21.35
C HIS A 158 -6.31 -19.74 20.20
N LEU A 159 -5.76 -20.91 20.52
CA LEU A 159 -5.40 -21.94 19.53
C LEU A 159 -6.63 -22.52 18.83
N GLN A 160 -7.68 -22.84 19.58
CA GLN A 160 -8.92 -23.39 19.02
C GLN A 160 -9.60 -22.41 18.05
N GLN A 161 -9.59 -21.11 18.36
CA GLN A 161 -10.09 -20.06 17.47
C GLN A 161 -9.29 -20.00 16.17
N LEU A 162 -7.95 -20.08 16.23
CA LEU A 162 -7.11 -20.15 15.03
C LEU A 162 -7.49 -21.36 14.17
N LEU A 163 -7.63 -22.54 14.78
CA LEU A 163 -8.01 -23.77 14.07
C LEU A 163 -9.38 -23.66 13.39
N GLN A 164 -10.36 -23.02 14.03
CA GLN A 164 -11.67 -22.78 13.45
C GLN A 164 -11.59 -21.84 12.23
N ARG A 165 -10.80 -20.77 12.31
CA ARG A 165 -10.60 -19.84 11.18
C ARG A 165 -9.87 -20.51 10.03
N LEU A 166 -8.81 -21.28 10.31
CA LEU A 166 -8.09 -22.04 9.30
C LEU A 166 -9.02 -23.02 8.57
N LYS A 167 -9.88 -23.75 9.30
CA LYS A 167 -10.88 -24.64 8.69
C LYS A 167 -11.90 -23.89 7.83
N THR A 168 -12.36 -22.73 8.29
CA THR A 168 -13.35 -21.91 7.55
C THR A 168 -12.74 -21.34 6.26
N ASN A 169 -11.49 -20.92 6.32
CA ASN A 169 -10.77 -20.27 5.21
C ASN A 169 -9.98 -21.26 4.33
N GLN A 170 -10.13 -22.58 4.53
CA GLN A 170 -9.53 -23.62 3.69
C GLN A 170 -10.02 -23.57 2.23
N VAL A 171 -11.13 -22.86 1.96
CA VAL A 171 -11.73 -22.72 0.62
C VAL A 171 -11.02 -21.61 -0.17
N SER A 172 -9.74 -21.79 -0.47
CA SER A 172 -9.01 -21.26 -1.65
C SER A 172 -7.51 -21.54 -1.49
N THR A 173 -7.12 -22.81 -1.46
CA THR A 173 -5.75 -23.20 -1.81
C THR A 173 -5.55 -23.05 -3.34
N THR A 174 -5.86 -21.88 -3.89
CA THR A 174 -5.37 -21.49 -5.20
C THR A 174 -3.87 -21.48 -5.11
N THR A 175 -3.20 -22.30 -5.92
CA THR A 175 -1.74 -22.30 -6.10
C THR A 175 -1.25 -20.86 -6.05
N LEU A 176 -0.41 -20.53 -5.05
CA LEU A 176 0.14 -19.19 -4.90
C LEU A 176 0.86 -18.83 -6.19
N GLN A 177 0.26 -17.97 -7.00
CA GLN A 177 0.90 -17.51 -8.22
C GLN A 177 1.97 -16.52 -7.79
N SER A 178 3.25 -16.89 -7.93
CA SER A 178 4.40 -16.02 -7.62
C SER A 178 4.31 -14.65 -8.30
N ASP A 179 3.68 -14.61 -9.48
CA ASP A 179 3.51 -13.40 -10.29
C ASP A 179 2.28 -12.55 -9.89
N SER A 180 1.50 -13.00 -8.91
CA SER A 180 0.38 -12.22 -8.35
C SER A 180 0.87 -11.21 -7.32
N LEU A 181 0.08 -10.16 -7.08
CA LEU A 181 0.39 -9.15 -6.06
C LEU A 181 0.53 -9.80 -4.68
N LEU A 182 -0.44 -10.62 -4.28
CA LEU A 182 -0.42 -11.35 -3.01
C LEU A 182 0.78 -12.31 -2.93
N GLY A 183 1.08 -13.04 -4.00
CA GLY A 183 2.23 -13.94 -4.06
C GLY A 183 3.56 -13.22 -3.85
N ALA A 184 3.77 -12.09 -4.54
CA ALA A 184 4.96 -11.26 -4.39
C ALA A 184 5.08 -10.68 -2.96
N CYS A 185 3.96 -10.27 -2.37
CA CYS A 185 3.91 -9.78 -0.99
C CYS A 185 4.30 -10.86 0.02
N LEU A 186 3.73 -12.06 -0.09
CA LEU A 186 4.02 -13.18 0.82
C LEU A 186 5.44 -13.71 0.64
N GLN A 187 5.96 -13.73 -0.59
CA GLN A 187 7.35 -14.06 -0.85
C GLN A 187 8.28 -13.06 -0.16
N SER A 188 8.04 -11.75 -0.33
CA SER A 188 8.84 -10.72 0.33
C SER A 188 8.78 -10.81 1.86
N LEU A 189 7.58 -11.03 2.42
CA LEU A 189 7.36 -11.21 3.85
C LEU A 189 8.11 -12.43 4.41
N SER A 190 8.35 -13.45 3.58
CA SER A 190 9.09 -14.63 3.99
C SER A 190 10.60 -14.43 4.09
N GLU A 191 11.15 -13.42 3.41
CA GLU A 191 12.59 -13.18 3.27
C GLU A 191 13.09 -11.96 4.05
N ARG A 192 12.22 -10.98 4.27
CA ARG A 192 12.59 -9.66 4.80
C ARG A 192 11.55 -9.14 5.78
N PRO A 193 11.94 -8.24 6.71
CA PRO A 193 10.99 -7.54 7.56
C PRO A 193 9.95 -6.77 6.74
N GLY A 194 8.69 -6.85 7.13
CA GLY A 194 7.56 -6.38 6.36
C GLY A 194 6.26 -6.59 7.13
N VAL A 195 5.17 -6.07 6.59
CA VAL A 195 3.83 -6.27 7.14
C VAL A 195 2.84 -6.42 6.00
N ILE A 196 1.90 -7.35 6.17
CA ILE A 196 0.70 -7.49 5.34
C ILE A 196 -0.52 -7.31 6.25
N TRP A 197 -1.54 -6.61 5.77
CA TRP A 197 -2.74 -6.32 6.54
C TRP A 197 -3.99 -6.30 5.65
N ASN A 198 -5.14 -6.53 6.29
CA ASN A 198 -6.46 -6.42 5.69
C ASN A 198 -7.27 -5.23 6.27
N ALA A 199 -8.50 -5.07 5.79
CA ALA A 199 -9.37 -3.97 6.18
C ALA A 199 -9.64 -3.88 7.69
N ASP A 200 -9.76 -5.02 8.36
CA ASP A 200 -10.06 -5.09 9.79
C ASP A 200 -8.85 -4.65 10.63
N ALA A 201 -7.65 -5.09 10.25
CA ALA A 201 -6.42 -4.65 10.90
C ALA A 201 -6.24 -3.13 10.79
N LEU A 202 -6.48 -2.56 9.60
CA LEU A 202 -6.41 -1.12 9.43
C LEU A 202 -7.42 -0.41 10.33
N ALA A 203 -8.67 -0.89 10.39
CA ALA A 203 -9.71 -0.29 11.23
C ALA A 203 -9.32 -0.31 12.72
N THR A 204 -8.83 -1.44 13.22
CA THR A 204 -8.36 -1.59 14.61
C THR A 204 -7.18 -0.68 14.93
N LEU A 205 -6.19 -0.59 14.03
CA LEU A 205 -5.00 0.23 14.24
C LEU A 205 -5.30 1.72 14.18
N SER A 206 -6.13 2.14 13.23
CA SER A 206 -6.34 3.57 12.95
C SER A 206 -7.52 4.20 13.68
N GLY A 207 -8.41 3.39 14.27
CA GLY A 207 -9.56 3.85 15.04
C GLY A 207 -10.40 4.87 14.25
N THR A 208 -10.53 6.09 14.78
CA THR A 208 -11.30 7.17 14.15
C THR A 208 -10.71 7.69 12.84
N LEU A 209 -9.44 7.38 12.54
CA LEU A 209 -8.78 7.76 11.29
C LEU A 209 -9.02 6.76 10.15
N ALA A 210 -9.62 5.60 10.42
CA ALA A 210 -9.89 4.57 9.41
C ALA A 210 -10.60 5.08 8.14
N PRO A 211 -11.59 6.01 8.22
CA PRO A 211 -12.24 6.55 7.03
C PRO A 211 -11.30 7.34 6.09
N LEU A 212 -10.21 7.91 6.59
CA LEU A 212 -9.22 8.63 5.78
C LEU A 212 -8.24 7.69 5.07
N LEU A 213 -8.11 6.45 5.57
CA LEU A 213 -7.16 5.46 5.10
C LEU A 213 -7.80 4.40 4.17
N GLN A 214 -8.99 4.67 3.65
CA GLN A 214 -9.77 3.70 2.87
C GLN A 214 -9.11 3.25 1.56
N GLN A 215 -8.17 4.03 1.02
CA GLN A 215 -7.37 3.60 -0.14
C GLN A 215 -6.36 2.50 0.20
N GLY A 216 -6.04 2.32 1.48
CA GLY A 216 -5.12 1.30 1.96
C GLY A 216 -5.75 0.29 2.91
N ARG A 217 -7.04 -0.01 2.73
CA ARG A 217 -7.74 -1.08 3.47
C ARG A 217 -6.94 -2.37 3.47
N GLU A 218 -6.38 -2.71 2.32
CA GLU A 218 -5.56 -3.90 2.12
C GLU A 218 -4.17 -3.43 1.74
N GLY A 219 -3.13 -4.11 2.22
CA GLY A 219 -1.79 -3.71 1.83
C GLY A 219 -0.69 -4.60 2.33
N CYS A 220 0.49 -4.38 1.75
CA CYS A 220 1.71 -5.02 2.16
C CYS A 220 2.87 -4.05 1.93
N VAL A 221 3.75 -3.91 2.92
CA VAL A 221 4.97 -3.11 2.81
C VAL A 221 6.17 -3.86 3.34
N GLN A 222 7.32 -3.64 2.73
CA GLN A 222 8.60 -4.06 3.28
C GLN A 222 9.12 -2.96 4.22
N LEU A 223 9.70 -3.37 5.34
CA LEU A 223 10.23 -2.46 6.37
C LEU A 223 11.75 -2.49 6.37
N ARG A 224 12.37 -1.32 6.53
CA ARG A 224 13.82 -1.18 6.64
C ARG A 224 14.18 -0.10 7.65
N LEU A 225 14.95 -0.47 8.67
CA LEU A 225 15.50 0.49 9.62
C LEU A 225 16.87 0.98 9.12
N GLN A 226 17.03 2.27 8.90
CA GLN A 226 18.29 2.90 8.48
C GLN A 226 18.49 4.20 9.27
N ALA A 227 19.62 4.32 9.99
CA ALA A 227 20.02 5.55 10.69
C ALA A 227 18.91 6.19 11.56
N GLY A 228 18.20 5.39 12.35
CA GLY A 228 17.10 5.88 13.20
C GLY A 228 15.83 6.25 12.44
N GLN A 229 15.70 5.86 11.17
CA GLN A 229 14.49 6.02 10.38
C GLN A 229 13.97 4.66 9.95
N LEU A 230 12.67 4.42 10.19
CA LEU A 230 11.95 3.30 9.61
C LEU A 230 11.45 3.73 8.23
N LEU A 231 11.91 3.08 7.19
CA LEU A 231 11.53 3.28 5.80
C LEU A 231 10.63 2.13 5.36
N TRP A 232 9.66 2.44 4.51
CA TRP A 232 8.82 1.42 3.88
C TRP A 232 8.52 1.71 2.43
N ASP A 233 8.28 0.63 1.70
CA ASP A 233 7.79 0.65 0.33
C ASP A 233 6.89 -0.57 0.13
N GLY A 234 5.82 -0.40 -0.62
CA GLY A 234 4.96 -1.50 -1.00
C GLY A 234 3.70 -1.09 -1.72
N VAL A 235 2.64 -1.85 -1.50
CA VAL A 235 1.39 -1.75 -2.26
C VAL A 235 0.20 -1.71 -1.32
N ILE A 236 -0.77 -0.89 -1.67
CA ILE A 236 -2.02 -0.74 -0.92
C ILE A 236 -3.20 -0.76 -1.88
N GLY A 237 -4.38 -1.10 -1.39
CA GLY A 237 -5.60 -1.10 -2.17
C GLY A 237 -6.87 -1.02 -1.35
N SER A 238 -7.96 -0.69 -2.02
CA SER A 238 -9.31 -0.67 -1.43
C SER A 238 -10.02 -2.04 -1.50
N ARG A 239 -9.41 -3.00 -2.20
CA ARG A 239 -9.88 -4.37 -2.43
C ARG A 239 -8.79 -5.38 -2.03
N PRO A 240 -9.17 -6.63 -1.67
CA PRO A 240 -8.22 -7.68 -1.27
C PRO A 240 -7.08 -7.86 -2.27
N LEU A 241 -5.85 -8.07 -1.78
CA LEU A 241 -4.67 -8.28 -2.64
C LEU A 241 -4.81 -9.51 -3.56
N SER A 242 -5.63 -10.49 -3.16
CA SER A 242 -5.99 -11.68 -3.94
C SER A 242 -6.92 -11.39 -5.13
N SER A 243 -7.62 -10.24 -5.14
CA SER A 243 -8.62 -9.93 -6.17
C SER A 243 -8.01 -9.53 -7.51
N LEU A 244 -6.72 -9.23 -7.55
CA LEU A 244 -6.01 -8.93 -8.79
C LEU A 244 -5.48 -10.23 -9.41
N THR A 245 -6.13 -10.65 -10.50
CA THR A 245 -5.73 -11.83 -11.30
C THR A 245 -4.79 -11.51 -12.46
N GLN A 246 -4.56 -10.23 -12.75
CA GLN A 246 -3.66 -9.80 -13.81
C GLN A 246 -2.21 -9.91 -13.35
N ARG A 247 -1.36 -10.49 -14.21
CA ARG A 247 0.10 -10.49 -14.01
C ARG A 247 0.60 -9.06 -14.07
N ILE A 248 1.03 -8.52 -12.94
CA ILE A 248 1.78 -7.27 -12.95
C ILE A 248 3.25 -7.65 -12.97
N SER A 249 3.95 -7.29 -14.05
CA SER A 249 5.41 -7.18 -14.02
C SER A 249 5.82 -5.99 -13.13
N VAL A 250 5.55 -6.07 -11.82
CA VAL A 250 6.19 -5.23 -10.79
C VAL A 250 7.67 -5.64 -10.64
N LEU A 251 8.05 -6.77 -11.23
CA LEU A 251 9.21 -7.57 -10.86
C LEU A 251 10.47 -7.39 -11.74
N ALA A 252 10.46 -6.57 -12.79
CA ALA A 252 11.66 -6.36 -13.60
C ALA A 252 12.74 -5.51 -12.88
N SER A 253 12.41 -4.88 -11.74
CA SER A 253 13.34 -4.06 -10.94
C SER A 253 13.42 -4.50 -9.47
N GLY A 254 12.89 -5.69 -9.14
CA GLY A 254 12.69 -6.12 -7.76
C GLY A 254 11.53 -5.36 -7.11
N PRO A 255 10.58 -6.04 -6.44
CA PRO A 255 9.62 -5.32 -5.65
C PRO A 255 10.37 -4.84 -4.40
N PHE A 256 10.12 -3.60 -3.96
CA PHE A 256 10.58 -3.12 -2.65
C PHE A 256 12.09 -2.84 -2.49
N GLU A 257 12.83 -2.48 -3.55
CA GLU A 257 14.04 -1.68 -3.34
C GLU A 257 13.61 -0.26 -2.95
N ALA A 258 13.66 0.04 -1.66
CA ALA A 258 13.67 1.42 -1.17
C ALA A 258 14.81 2.12 -1.91
N SER A 259 14.46 2.90 -2.94
CA SER A 259 15.45 3.51 -3.83
C SER A 259 16.51 4.18 -2.97
N THR A 260 17.76 3.75 -3.15
CA THR A 260 18.95 4.38 -2.55
C THR A 260 19.10 5.85 -2.95
N ASN A 261 18.32 6.30 -3.95
CA ASN A 261 18.21 7.70 -4.35
C ASN A 261 17.16 8.48 -3.55
N GLN A 262 16.43 7.87 -2.61
CA GLN A 262 15.73 8.59 -1.53
C GLN A 262 16.78 9.13 -0.54
N THR A 263 17.61 10.02 -1.04
CA THR A 263 18.45 10.84 -0.21
C THR A 263 17.52 11.70 0.66
N ALA A 264 17.88 11.91 1.91
CA ALA A 264 17.18 12.80 2.84
C ALA A 264 17.00 14.24 2.29
N THR A 265 17.59 14.55 1.14
CA THR A 265 17.44 15.76 0.34
C THR A 265 16.14 15.85 -0.46
N ASP A 266 15.55 14.75 -0.96
CA ASP A 266 14.24 14.82 -1.67
C ASP A 266 13.06 15.00 -0.71
N LEU A 267 13.22 14.61 0.56
CA LEU A 267 12.30 14.91 1.66
C LEU A 267 12.56 16.29 2.31
N LYS A 268 13.60 17.02 1.87
CA LYS A 268 13.88 18.41 2.27
C LYS A 268 13.42 19.44 1.23
N SER A 269 12.73 19.02 0.16
CA SER A 269 12.17 19.95 -0.82
C SER A 269 10.72 20.29 -0.49
N THR A 270 10.57 21.20 0.47
CA THR A 270 9.76 22.41 0.31
C THR A 270 10.15 23.31 1.48
N ASN A 271 10.83 24.41 1.20
CA ASN A 271 10.81 25.58 2.06
C ASN A 271 9.37 26.16 2.07
N SER A 272 8.37 25.36 2.42
CA SER A 272 7.22 25.90 3.13
C SER A 272 7.72 26.04 4.55
N THR A 273 7.70 27.26 5.07
CA THR A 273 7.62 27.54 6.50
C THR A 273 6.45 26.73 7.07
N SER A 274 6.68 25.43 7.30
CA SER A 274 5.82 24.56 8.07
C SER A 274 5.83 25.20 9.44
N SER A 275 4.80 26.00 9.73
CA SER A 275 4.66 26.62 11.03
C SER A 275 4.86 25.55 12.10
N ASP A 276 5.51 25.88 13.20
CA ASP A 276 5.64 24.99 14.36
C ASP A 276 4.27 24.55 14.91
N LEU A 277 3.15 24.98 14.34
CA LEU A 277 1.80 24.56 14.67
C LEU A 277 1.24 23.47 13.76
N THR A 278 1.81 23.19 12.58
CA THR A 278 1.27 22.16 11.68
C THR A 278 1.52 20.76 12.24
N LEU A 279 0.46 20.02 12.53
CA LEU A 279 0.48 18.67 13.09
C LEU A 279 0.42 17.59 12.01
N LEU A 280 -0.39 17.83 10.97
CA LEU A 280 -0.62 16.93 9.85
C LEU A 280 -0.90 17.77 8.61
N GLN A 281 -0.35 17.38 7.47
CA GLN A 281 -0.70 17.92 6.16
C GLN A 281 -0.97 16.77 5.19
N VAL A 282 -2.02 16.92 4.39
CA VAL A 282 -2.46 15.96 3.38
C VAL A 282 -2.69 16.71 2.08
N ASP A 283 -1.92 16.37 1.06
CA ASP A 283 -2.03 16.92 -0.28
C ASP A 283 -2.46 15.82 -1.24
N GLY A 284 -3.49 16.06 -2.05
CA GLY A 284 -4.03 15.04 -2.95
C GLY A 284 -4.45 15.61 -4.30
N GLN A 285 -4.37 14.77 -5.33
CA GLN A 285 -4.80 15.14 -6.68
C GLN A 285 -6.33 15.11 -6.85
N ARG A 286 -7.04 14.38 -5.97
CA ARG A 286 -8.50 14.26 -5.97
C ARG A 286 -9.04 14.18 -4.55
N VAL A 287 -10.08 14.94 -4.25
CA VAL A 287 -10.78 14.91 -2.96
C VAL A 287 -11.35 13.53 -2.63
N ASP A 288 -11.79 12.78 -3.64
CA ASP A 288 -12.40 11.47 -3.43
C ASP A 288 -11.45 10.40 -2.87
N LEU A 289 -10.13 10.63 -2.93
CA LEU A 289 -9.14 9.75 -2.32
C LEU A 289 -9.33 9.68 -0.79
N ILE A 290 -9.76 10.77 -0.16
CA ILE A 290 -9.99 10.84 1.28
C ILE A 290 -11.47 10.94 1.66
N LEU A 291 -12.30 11.60 0.83
CA LEU A 291 -13.71 11.85 1.12
C LEU A 291 -14.66 11.03 0.23
N GLY A 292 -14.16 10.18 -0.66
CA GLY A 292 -15.00 9.48 -1.64
C GLY A 292 -16.07 8.58 -0.98
N THR A 293 -15.73 7.94 0.14
CA THR A 293 -16.70 7.12 0.90
C THR A 293 -17.74 7.96 1.64
N LEU A 294 -17.46 9.23 1.94
CA LEU A 294 -18.42 10.16 2.54
C LEU A 294 -19.32 10.76 1.45
N LEU A 295 -18.72 11.22 0.35
CA LEU A 295 -19.44 11.80 -0.80
C LEU A 295 -20.37 10.78 -1.50
N SER A 296 -20.13 9.48 -1.33
CA SER A 296 -20.96 8.42 -1.92
C SER A 296 -22.14 7.96 -1.05
N ARG A 297 -22.24 8.38 0.23
CA ARG A 297 -23.32 7.96 1.12
C ARG A 297 -24.61 8.72 0.84
N GLN A 298 -25.72 8.02 0.65
CA GLN A 298 -27.04 8.64 0.38
C GLN A 298 -27.46 9.65 1.46
N ILE A 299 -27.19 9.36 2.73
CA ILE A 299 -27.49 10.27 3.86
C ILE A 299 -26.73 11.61 3.79
N ILE A 300 -25.63 11.65 3.03
CA ILE A 300 -24.86 12.88 2.78
C ILE A 300 -25.31 13.51 1.46
N GLN A 301 -25.54 12.70 0.42
CA GLN A 301 -25.92 13.19 -0.91
C GLN A 301 -27.26 13.95 -0.93
N ALA A 302 -28.28 13.42 -0.25
CA ALA A 302 -29.61 14.03 -0.28
C ALA A 302 -29.60 15.46 0.32
N PRO A 303 -29.05 15.69 1.54
CA PRO A 303 -28.95 17.05 2.07
C PRO A 303 -28.07 17.99 1.23
N LEU A 304 -26.95 17.48 0.67
CA LEU A 304 -26.07 18.29 -0.20
C LEU A 304 -26.83 18.87 -1.40
N GLU A 305 -27.72 18.09 -1.98
CA GLU A 305 -28.53 18.50 -3.13
C GLU A 305 -29.70 19.38 -2.72
N GLU A 306 -30.48 18.95 -1.74
CA GLU A 306 -31.72 19.60 -1.31
C GLU A 306 -31.48 20.94 -0.60
N HIS A 307 -30.40 21.07 0.17
CA HIS A 307 -30.19 22.22 1.05
C HIS A 307 -29.02 23.11 0.66
N TYR A 308 -28.11 22.63 -0.19
CA TYR A 308 -26.89 23.36 -0.54
C TYR A 308 -26.67 23.49 -2.05
N GLY A 309 -27.55 22.93 -2.89
CA GLY A 309 -27.45 23.02 -4.35
C GLY A 309 -26.28 22.21 -4.96
N ILE A 310 -25.69 21.29 -4.19
CA ILE A 310 -24.56 20.46 -4.62
C ILE A 310 -25.10 19.14 -5.19
N ASN A 311 -25.58 19.21 -6.43
CA ASN A 311 -26.11 18.07 -7.20
C ASN A 311 -25.03 17.06 -7.62
N GLY A 312 -25.44 15.92 -8.20
CA GLY A 312 -24.53 14.85 -8.61
C GLY A 312 -23.38 15.28 -9.54
N ALA A 313 -23.65 16.15 -10.51
CA ALA A 313 -22.62 16.66 -11.42
C ALA A 313 -21.58 17.52 -10.70
N MET A 314 -22.02 18.39 -9.78
CA MET A 314 -21.13 19.20 -8.96
C MET A 314 -20.34 18.35 -7.96
N ARG A 315 -20.96 17.33 -7.36
CA ARG A 315 -20.27 16.37 -6.49
C ARG A 315 -19.15 15.64 -7.24
N GLY A 316 -19.39 15.22 -8.48
CA GLY A 316 -18.36 14.63 -9.34
C GLY A 316 -17.21 15.60 -9.61
N LYS A 317 -17.50 16.86 -9.94
CA LYS A 317 -16.47 17.89 -10.12
C LYS A 317 -15.65 18.10 -8.85
N ILE A 318 -16.29 18.24 -7.68
CA ILE A 318 -15.62 18.41 -6.38
C ILE A 318 -14.74 17.20 -6.05
N ALA A 319 -15.24 15.98 -6.31
CA ALA A 319 -14.52 14.73 -6.09
C ALA A 319 -13.19 14.68 -6.86
N ASP A 320 -13.14 15.24 -8.07
CA ASP A 320 -11.96 15.27 -8.93
C ASP A 320 -11.00 16.44 -8.66
N LEU A 321 -11.33 17.38 -7.76
CA LEU A 321 -10.47 18.52 -7.48
C LEU A 321 -9.21 18.10 -6.71
N PRO A 322 -8.04 18.69 -7.02
CA PRO A 322 -6.90 18.60 -6.11
C PRO A 322 -7.20 19.38 -4.84
N PHE A 323 -6.59 18.97 -3.74
CA PHE A 323 -6.80 19.59 -2.44
C PHE A 323 -5.51 19.60 -1.62
N SER A 324 -5.45 20.55 -0.70
CA SER A 324 -4.49 20.54 0.41
C SER A 324 -5.26 20.71 1.71
N MET A 325 -4.89 19.93 2.71
CA MET A 325 -5.48 19.94 4.04
C MET A 325 -4.37 20.02 5.07
N ARG A 326 -4.51 20.88 6.08
CA ARG A 326 -3.59 20.92 7.22
C ARG A 326 -4.34 20.98 8.54
N LEU A 327 -3.90 20.17 9.49
CA LEU A 327 -4.33 20.19 10.88
C LEU A 327 -3.32 21.04 11.67
N GLN A 328 -3.79 22.11 12.27
CA GLN A 328 -2.95 23.04 13.02
C GLN A 328 -3.26 22.97 14.51
N SER A 329 -2.22 22.84 15.34
CA SER A 329 -2.29 22.94 16.78
C SER A 329 -2.80 24.33 17.19
N ARG A 330 -3.64 24.35 18.21
CA ARG A 330 -4.14 25.59 18.81
C ARG A 330 -3.63 25.69 20.25
N PRO A 331 -2.88 26.75 20.60
CA PRO A 331 -2.39 26.92 21.96
C PRO A 331 -3.51 27.36 22.94
N SER A 332 -4.60 27.91 22.42
CA SER A 332 -5.71 28.45 23.21
C SER A 332 -7.07 28.35 22.48
N GLY A 333 -8.15 28.45 23.27
CA GLY A 333 -9.54 28.34 22.85
C GLY A 333 -10.13 26.94 23.01
N ALA A 334 -11.40 26.76 22.60
CA ALA A 334 -12.14 25.52 22.84
C ALA A 334 -11.63 24.29 22.06
N TYR A 335 -10.81 24.50 21.03
CA TYR A 335 -10.29 23.44 20.16
C TYR A 335 -8.79 23.25 20.39
N LYS A 336 -8.34 22.00 20.57
CA LYS A 336 -6.91 21.64 20.64
C LYS A 336 -6.19 21.78 19.29
N ALA A 337 -6.93 21.62 18.20
CA ALA A 337 -6.45 21.78 16.84
C ALA A 337 -7.60 22.20 15.93
N GLY A 338 -7.27 22.89 14.83
CA GLY A 338 -8.21 23.26 13.79
C GLY A 338 -7.79 22.74 12.42
N LEU A 339 -8.77 22.47 11.56
CA LEU A 339 -8.56 21.96 10.21
C LEU A 339 -8.67 23.10 9.20
N GLN A 340 -7.71 23.22 8.31
CA GLN A 340 -7.80 24.08 7.14
C GLN A 340 -7.77 23.26 5.86
N ILE A 341 -8.63 23.59 4.91
CA ILE A 341 -8.79 22.90 3.63
C ILE A 341 -8.75 23.94 2.53
N GLN A 342 -7.99 23.67 1.47
CA GLN A 342 -7.97 24.47 0.26
C GLN A 342 -8.32 23.64 -0.96
N LEU A 343 -9.20 24.21 -1.79
CA LEU A 343 -9.71 23.63 -3.02
C LEU A 343 -9.67 24.70 -4.12
N PRO A 344 -9.21 24.41 -5.33
CA PRO A 344 -9.38 25.33 -6.44
C PRO A 344 -10.87 25.42 -6.79
N LEU A 345 -11.37 26.63 -6.94
CA LEU A 345 -12.73 26.87 -7.41
C LEU A 345 -12.79 26.56 -8.91
N THR A 346 -13.69 25.64 -9.27
CA THR A 346 -14.03 25.35 -10.67
C THR A 346 -15.51 25.64 -10.91
N GLY A 347 -15.88 26.04 -12.12
CA GLY A 347 -17.26 26.44 -12.44
C GLY A 347 -17.50 27.95 -12.30
N SER A 348 -18.77 28.38 -12.26
CA SER A 348 -19.12 29.79 -12.24
C SER A 348 -19.04 30.38 -10.83
N ARG A 349 -18.69 31.67 -10.75
CA ARG A 349 -18.61 32.39 -9.47
C ARG A 349 -19.99 32.45 -8.81
N GLU A 350 -21.03 32.67 -9.61
CA GLU A 350 -22.43 32.75 -9.17
C GLU A 350 -22.88 31.44 -8.49
N GLN A 351 -22.49 30.29 -9.05
CA GLN A 351 -22.83 28.99 -8.47
C GLN A 351 -22.20 28.83 -7.08
N TRP A 352 -20.92 29.18 -6.91
CA TRP A 352 -20.27 29.11 -5.60
C TRP A 352 -20.81 30.14 -4.60
N THR A 353 -21.17 31.33 -5.06
CA THR A 353 -21.82 32.34 -4.21
C THR A 353 -23.14 31.79 -3.65
N SER A 354 -23.99 31.21 -4.50
CA SER A 354 -25.26 30.60 -4.06
C SER A 354 -25.06 29.43 -3.08
N ILE A 355 -24.05 28.58 -3.30
CA ILE A 355 -23.71 27.49 -2.37
C ILE A 355 -23.29 28.06 -1.00
N LEU A 356 -22.40 29.05 -0.98
CA LEU A 356 -21.89 29.64 0.26
C LEU A 356 -22.96 30.46 1.01
N GLU A 357 -23.90 31.06 0.29
CA GLU A 357 -25.09 31.71 0.87
C GLU A 357 -26.01 30.68 1.53
N ALA A 358 -26.32 29.57 0.86
CA ALA A 358 -27.09 28.48 1.45
C ALA A 358 -26.41 27.87 2.70
N VAL A 359 -25.06 27.77 2.69
CA VAL A 359 -24.30 27.36 3.89
C VAL A 359 -24.45 28.40 5.00
N SER A 360 -24.40 29.69 4.68
CA SER A 360 -24.56 30.79 5.65
C SER A 360 -25.93 30.76 6.32
N ASP A 361 -27.01 30.64 5.55
CA ASP A 361 -28.38 30.57 6.07
C ASP A 361 -28.57 29.36 6.99
N ARG A 362 -27.97 28.22 6.61
CA ARG A 362 -28.03 27.00 7.44
C ARG A 362 -27.24 27.14 8.73
N LEU A 363 -26.09 27.80 8.72
CA LEU A 363 -25.34 28.09 9.95
C LEU A 363 -26.14 29.03 10.86
N ASP A 364 -26.73 30.09 10.31
CA ASP A 364 -27.53 31.03 11.09
C ASP A 364 -28.76 30.37 11.74
N SER A 365 -29.48 29.54 10.96
CA SER A 365 -30.62 28.75 11.46
C SER A 365 -30.25 27.73 12.55
N ARG A 366 -28.97 27.37 12.67
CA ARG A 366 -28.44 26.42 13.67
C ARG A 366 -27.78 27.11 14.87
N GLY A 367 -27.98 28.41 15.03
CA GLY A 367 -27.49 29.15 16.20
C GLY A 367 -26.03 29.61 16.09
N TYR A 368 -25.49 29.68 14.88
CA TYR A 368 -24.20 30.34 14.63
C TYR A 368 -24.44 31.77 14.15
N GLN A 369 -23.50 32.67 14.40
CA GLN A 369 -23.56 34.06 13.95
C GLN A 369 -22.31 34.42 13.17
N LYS A 370 -22.48 35.17 12.09
CA LYS A 370 -21.36 35.68 11.30
C LYS A 370 -20.70 36.83 12.07
N LEU A 371 -19.38 36.79 12.22
CA LEU A 371 -18.63 37.92 12.75
C LEU A 371 -18.67 39.06 11.71
N GLN A 372 -19.29 40.18 12.07
CA GLN A 372 -19.19 41.40 11.30
C GLN A 372 -17.88 42.09 11.67
N GLU A 373 -16.93 42.18 10.73
CA GLU A 373 -15.80 43.09 10.90
C GLU A 373 -16.33 44.52 10.70
N ASP A 374 -16.04 45.41 11.65
CA ASP A 374 -16.32 46.85 11.53
C ASP A 374 -15.75 47.36 10.20
N GLN A 375 -16.57 48.10 9.45
CA GLN A 375 -16.38 48.50 8.05
C GLN A 375 -15.21 49.48 7.77
N ALA A 376 -14.01 49.22 8.29
CA ALA A 376 -12.89 50.16 8.21
C ALA A 376 -11.65 49.64 7.45
N SER A 377 -11.70 48.47 6.80
CA SER A 377 -10.59 47.99 5.97
C SER A 377 -10.99 47.77 4.50
N PRO A 378 -10.38 48.49 3.54
CA PRO A 378 -10.65 48.38 2.10
C PRO A 378 -9.88 47.21 1.44
N GLU A 379 -9.66 46.11 2.16
CA GLU A 379 -8.92 44.95 1.66
C GLU A 379 -9.84 43.91 0.98
N PRO A 380 -9.31 43.14 0.00
CA PRO A 380 -10.11 42.28 -0.85
C PRO A 380 -10.74 41.11 -0.07
N GLU A 381 -12.07 41.02 -0.12
CA GLU A 381 -12.91 39.89 0.33
C GLU A 381 -12.57 39.37 1.74
N ALA A 382 -12.93 40.14 2.78
CA ALA A 382 -12.82 39.75 4.18
C ALA A 382 -13.34 38.33 4.46
N PRO A 383 -12.68 37.55 5.34
CA PRO A 383 -13.07 36.18 5.63
C PRO A 383 -14.46 36.13 6.26
N SER A 384 -15.31 35.22 5.79
CA SER A 384 -16.60 34.95 6.43
C SER A 384 -16.37 34.05 7.64
N LEU A 385 -16.23 34.66 8.82
CA LEU A 385 -15.99 33.97 10.09
C LEU A 385 -17.30 33.74 10.84
N TRP A 386 -17.37 32.59 11.52
CA TRP A 386 -18.56 32.16 12.26
C TRP A 386 -18.23 31.87 13.72
N LEU A 387 -19.13 32.31 14.59
CA LEU A 387 -19.10 32.13 16.04
C LEU A 387 -20.36 31.39 16.49
N ARG A 388 -20.32 30.77 17.67
CA ARG A 388 -21.54 30.27 18.32
C ARG A 388 -22.24 31.44 19.02
N ARG A 389 -23.55 31.61 18.80
CA ARG A 389 -24.31 32.80 19.23
C ARG A 389 -24.32 33.02 20.76
N ASP A 390 -24.41 31.93 21.52
CA ASP A 390 -24.51 31.97 22.99
C ASP A 390 -23.18 31.61 23.68
N ASP A 391 -22.06 31.73 22.98
CA ASP A 391 -20.75 31.43 23.56
C ASP A 391 -20.13 32.69 24.16
N PRO A 392 -19.97 32.76 25.51
CA PRO A 392 -19.40 33.93 26.17
C PRO A 392 -17.95 34.21 25.72
N ASP A 393 -17.23 33.16 25.30
CA ASP A 393 -15.85 33.27 24.83
C ASP A 393 -15.75 33.70 23.36
N GLN A 394 -16.89 33.89 22.68
CA GLN A 394 -17.00 34.18 21.25
C GLN A 394 -16.11 33.26 20.41
N THR A 395 -16.13 31.95 20.69
CA THR A 395 -15.22 31.02 20.03
C THR A 395 -15.51 30.96 18.54
N THR A 396 -14.50 31.27 17.73
CA THR A 396 -14.57 31.04 16.28
C THR A 396 -14.64 29.54 16.01
N VAL A 397 -15.76 29.11 15.42
CA VAL A 397 -16.01 27.71 15.04
C VAL A 397 -15.48 27.40 13.64
N GLY A 398 -15.26 28.42 12.82
CA GLY A 398 -14.73 28.25 11.47
C GLY A 398 -15.04 29.42 10.56
N GLY A 399 -14.86 29.20 9.26
CA GLY A 399 -15.18 30.17 8.23
C GLY A 399 -14.59 29.81 6.88
N TRP A 400 -14.80 30.68 5.90
CA TRP A 400 -14.19 30.56 4.59
C TRP A 400 -13.78 31.90 4.00
N VAL A 401 -12.81 31.87 3.09
CA VAL A 401 -12.38 33.01 2.27
C VAL A 401 -12.04 32.52 0.87
N ILE A 402 -12.27 33.37 -0.13
CA ILE A 402 -11.87 33.10 -1.51
C ILE A 402 -10.57 33.86 -1.76
N ILE A 403 -9.48 33.12 -1.95
CA ILE A 403 -8.16 33.67 -2.22
C ILE A 403 -8.04 33.81 -3.74
N LYS A 404 -7.75 35.02 -4.23
CA LYS A 404 -7.42 35.26 -5.63
C LYS A 404 -5.94 34.94 -5.84
N ASP A 405 -5.64 33.74 -6.33
CA ASP A 405 -4.30 33.36 -6.76
C ASP A 405 -4.11 33.64 -8.26
N GLN A 406 -2.86 33.79 -8.72
CA GLN A 406 -2.50 34.23 -10.08
C GLN A 406 -3.00 33.28 -11.18
N LYS A 407 -3.34 32.03 -10.84
CA LYS A 407 -3.76 30.99 -11.79
C LYS A 407 -5.22 30.57 -11.65
N ALA A 408 -5.79 30.64 -10.46
CA ALA A 408 -7.17 30.26 -10.16
C ALA A 408 -7.61 30.84 -8.81
N SER A 409 -8.91 31.04 -8.61
CA SER A 409 -9.45 31.33 -7.28
C SER A 409 -9.43 30.06 -6.41
N VAL A 410 -9.03 30.18 -5.15
CA VAL A 410 -8.94 29.08 -4.20
C VAL A 410 -9.93 29.33 -3.06
N LEU A 411 -10.78 28.35 -2.78
CA LEU A 411 -11.63 28.34 -1.60
C LEU A 411 -10.82 27.80 -0.42
N SER A 412 -10.64 28.64 0.60
CA SER A 412 -9.97 28.31 1.84
C SER A 412 -11.01 28.21 2.95
N ILE A 413 -11.11 27.04 3.59
CA ILE A 413 -12.08 26.72 4.64
C ILE A 413 -11.32 26.43 5.94
N GLY A 414 -11.79 26.97 7.06
CA GLY A 414 -11.31 26.67 8.40
C GLY A 414 -12.41 26.06 9.27
N LEU A 415 -12.10 24.99 9.99
CA LEU A 415 -12.97 24.33 10.97
C LEU A 415 -12.26 24.26 12.32
N GLY A 416 -12.89 24.82 13.36
CA GLY A 416 -12.26 25.04 14.66
C GLY A 416 -11.08 26.02 14.62
N ILE A 417 -10.91 26.75 13.51
CA ILE A 417 -9.88 27.76 13.27
C ILE A 417 -10.34 28.69 12.13
N LYS A 418 -9.80 29.91 12.05
CA LYS A 418 -10.00 30.79 10.89
C LYS A 418 -9.47 30.13 9.61
N PRO A 419 -10.06 30.38 8.42
CA PRO A 419 -9.48 29.92 7.16
C PRO A 419 -8.09 30.55 6.96
N ALA A 420 -7.24 29.91 6.16
CA ALA A 420 -5.97 30.51 5.77
C ALA A 420 -6.21 31.68 4.81
N ASP A 421 -5.49 32.77 5.02
CA ASP A 421 -5.45 33.97 4.18
C ASP A 421 -4.53 33.79 2.95
N GLN A 422 -3.53 32.91 3.06
CA GLN A 422 -2.60 32.58 1.99
C GLN A 422 -2.84 31.19 1.40
N SER A 423 -2.60 31.05 0.10
CA SER A 423 -2.64 29.77 -0.60
C SER A 423 -1.51 28.85 -0.11
N PHE A 424 -1.86 27.67 0.38
CA PHE A 424 -0.96 26.56 0.66
C PHE A 424 -1.28 25.34 -0.22
N LEU A 425 -2.17 25.49 -1.20
CA LEU A 425 -2.48 24.46 -2.18
C LEU A 425 -1.22 24.05 -2.92
N ALA A 426 -0.80 22.80 -2.74
CA ALA A 426 0.45 22.31 -3.32
C ALA A 426 0.34 22.32 -4.85
N PRO A 427 1.30 22.91 -5.59
CA PRO A 427 1.35 22.80 -7.04
C PRO A 427 1.71 21.35 -7.40
N LEU A 428 0.70 20.50 -7.61
CA LEU A 428 0.88 19.10 -8.04
C LEU A 428 1.28 18.99 -9.53
N VAL A 429 1.66 20.11 -10.14
CA VAL A 429 2.00 20.27 -11.55
C VAL A 429 3.50 20.00 -11.74
N ASN A 430 3.81 18.79 -12.24
CA ASN A 430 5.13 18.29 -12.66
C ASN A 430 6.14 17.85 -11.58
N LYS A 431 6.06 16.57 -11.21
CA LYS A 431 7.17 15.56 -11.25
C LYS A 431 6.60 14.18 -10.88
N ARG A 432 6.21 13.38 -11.88
CA ARG A 432 5.91 11.92 -11.79
C ARG A 432 5.15 11.46 -10.52
N SER A 433 4.11 12.26 -10.22
CA SER A 433 2.71 11.92 -9.94
C SER A 433 2.39 11.06 -8.72
N TYR A 434 2.53 11.67 -7.55
CA TYR A 434 1.84 11.24 -6.33
C TYR A 434 0.34 11.49 -6.45
N SER A 435 -0.49 10.52 -6.07
CA SER A 435 -1.93 10.71 -5.89
C SER A 435 -2.25 11.34 -4.55
N LEU A 436 -1.50 10.97 -3.50
CA LEU A 436 -1.65 11.48 -2.14
C LEU A 436 -0.27 11.60 -1.48
N ARG A 437 -0.06 12.68 -0.73
CA ARG A 437 1.09 12.88 0.15
C ARG A 437 0.58 13.23 1.54
N ILE A 438 1.14 12.59 2.56
CA ILE A 438 0.81 12.85 3.96
C ILE A 438 2.10 13.13 4.70
N THR A 439 2.16 14.25 5.41
CA THR A 439 3.26 14.59 6.30
C THR A 439 2.72 14.94 7.68
N GLY A 440 3.43 14.62 8.76
CA GLY A 440 2.95 14.98 10.09
C GLY A 440 3.94 14.70 11.23
N ASP A 441 3.54 15.08 12.43
CA ASP A 441 4.24 14.86 13.69
C ASP A 441 3.40 13.92 14.60
N PRO A 442 3.60 12.60 14.48
CA PRO A 442 2.86 11.62 15.27
C PRO A 442 2.96 11.82 16.78
N ARG A 443 4.11 12.26 17.29
CA ARG A 443 4.30 12.50 18.71
C ARG A 443 3.40 13.61 19.22
N ARG A 444 3.33 14.73 18.51
CA ARG A 444 2.44 15.83 18.89
C ARG A 444 0.97 15.48 18.71
N LEU A 445 0.63 14.74 17.66
CA LEU A 445 -0.73 14.20 17.50
C LEU A 445 -1.10 13.30 18.69
N THR A 446 -0.20 12.45 19.16
CA THR A 446 -0.41 11.59 20.33
C THR A 446 -0.56 12.41 21.61
N GLN A 447 0.32 13.38 21.85
CA GLN A 447 0.27 14.28 23.02
C GLN A 447 -1.04 15.06 23.12
N LEU A 448 -1.62 15.44 21.98
CA LEU A 448 -2.91 16.14 21.91
C LEU A 448 -4.12 15.18 22.00
N GLY A 449 -3.89 13.87 21.94
CA GLY A 449 -4.95 12.85 21.87
C GLY A 449 -5.66 12.80 20.52
N LEU A 450 -4.98 13.24 19.45
CA LEU A 450 -5.51 13.29 18.08
C LEU A 450 -5.05 12.11 17.21
N LEU A 451 -4.05 11.34 17.66
CA LEU A 451 -3.70 10.05 17.07
C LEU A 451 -4.48 8.94 17.78
N GLY A 452 -5.71 8.68 17.32
CA GLY A 452 -6.56 7.61 17.85
C GLY A 452 -6.16 6.21 17.35
N GLY A 453 -6.72 5.16 17.97
CA GLY A 453 -6.47 3.76 17.60
C GLY A 453 -5.30 3.12 18.35
N LEU A 454 -4.87 1.95 17.90
CA LEU A 454 -3.83 1.12 18.53
C LEU A 454 -2.49 1.18 17.78
N TRP A 455 -2.06 2.39 17.41
CA TRP A 455 -0.78 2.57 16.71
C TRP A 455 0.41 2.05 17.53
N PRO A 456 1.42 1.40 16.92
CA PRO A 456 2.60 0.95 17.64
C PRO A 456 3.39 2.10 18.29
N LYS A 457 4.06 1.84 19.42
CA LYS A 457 4.88 2.85 20.13
C LYS A 457 5.85 3.62 19.22
N PRO A 458 6.57 2.97 18.28
CA PRO A 458 7.45 3.70 17.36
C PRO A 458 6.73 4.74 16.51
N VAL A 459 5.47 4.49 16.13
CA VAL A 459 4.63 5.45 15.41
C VAL A 459 4.24 6.59 16.36
N GLN A 460 3.77 6.27 17.56
CA GLN A 460 3.34 7.27 18.54
C GLN A 460 4.47 8.22 18.99
N SER A 461 5.73 7.77 18.99
CA SER A 461 6.88 8.55 19.49
C SER A 461 7.66 9.28 18.40
N ALA A 462 7.38 9.02 17.12
CA ALA A 462 8.11 9.60 16.00
C ALA A 462 7.90 11.11 15.88
N SER A 463 8.97 11.86 15.55
CA SER A 463 8.86 13.30 15.25
C SER A 463 8.34 13.58 13.86
N THR A 464 8.45 12.64 12.93
CA THR A 464 8.12 12.90 11.52
C THR A 464 7.60 11.63 10.88
N LEU A 465 6.46 11.77 10.23
CA LEU A 465 5.85 10.79 9.33
C LEU A 465 5.78 11.40 7.94
N ASN A 466 6.24 10.67 6.93
CA ASN A 466 6.00 10.99 5.53
C ASN A 466 5.44 9.75 4.83
N ILE A 467 4.32 9.89 4.15
CA ILE A 467 3.72 8.86 3.30
C ILE A 467 3.49 9.46 1.93
N GLU A 468 3.83 8.68 0.92
CA GLU A 468 3.64 9.01 -0.47
C GLU A 468 2.93 7.86 -1.17
N ILE A 469 1.83 8.17 -1.86
CA ILE A 469 1.01 7.20 -2.59
C ILE A 469 1.04 7.58 -4.06
N LYS A 470 1.36 6.62 -4.93
CA LYS A 470 1.44 6.78 -6.40
C LYS A 470 0.52 5.78 -7.09
N PRO A 471 -0.03 6.10 -8.27
CA PRO A 471 -0.70 5.12 -9.11
C PRO A 471 0.22 3.92 -9.36
N LEU A 472 -0.33 2.71 -9.23
CA LEU A 472 0.40 1.51 -9.61
C LEU A 472 0.33 1.41 -11.14
N ASN A 473 1.41 1.76 -11.84
CA ASN A 473 1.45 1.66 -13.31
C ASN A 473 1.71 0.20 -13.73
N PRO A 474 0.72 -0.54 -14.26
CA PRO A 474 1.02 -1.79 -14.93
C PRO A 474 1.77 -1.47 -16.23
N ALA A 475 2.93 -2.11 -16.43
CA ALA A 475 3.81 -1.88 -17.59
C ALA A 475 3.15 -2.12 -18.97
N ALA A 476 1.89 -2.59 -19.02
CA ALA A 476 1.17 -2.95 -20.24
C ALA A 476 -0.27 -2.42 -20.35
N ALA A 477 -0.72 -1.45 -19.52
CA ALA A 477 -2.04 -0.86 -19.74
C ALA A 477 -2.01 0.10 -20.94
N SER A 478 -2.78 -0.26 -21.98
CA SER A 478 -3.11 0.61 -23.12
C SER A 478 -3.70 1.94 -22.63
N GLN A 479 -3.50 3.00 -23.40
CA GLN A 479 -3.91 4.37 -23.02
C GLN A 479 -5.43 4.49 -22.75
N SER A 480 -6.28 3.65 -23.35
CA SER A 480 -7.74 3.64 -23.08
C SER A 480 -8.14 2.96 -21.77
N ALA A 481 -7.34 2.00 -21.27
CA ALA A 481 -7.55 1.37 -19.97
C ALA A 481 -7.13 2.27 -18.78
N ARG A 482 -6.31 3.30 -19.05
CA ARG A 482 -5.87 4.29 -18.04
C ARG A 482 -6.93 5.35 -17.71
N GLN A 483 -7.90 5.55 -18.61
CA GLN A 483 -8.87 6.65 -18.50
C GLN A 483 -10.22 6.22 -17.89
N SER A 484 -10.49 4.92 -17.78
CA SER A 484 -11.87 4.43 -17.53
C SER A 484 -12.03 3.54 -16.29
N ALA A 485 -10.96 3.22 -15.56
CA ALA A 485 -11.03 2.36 -14.39
C ALA A 485 -10.44 3.07 -13.17
N SER A 486 -11.24 3.23 -12.12
CA SER A 486 -10.75 3.49 -10.76
C SER A 486 -9.69 2.43 -10.44
N GLN A 487 -8.40 2.78 -10.46
CA GLN A 487 -7.35 1.85 -10.09
C GLN A 487 -7.48 1.57 -8.60
N PRO A 488 -7.83 0.35 -8.15
CA PRO A 488 -8.04 0.10 -6.73
C PRO A 488 -6.76 -0.28 -6.00
N TRP A 489 -5.59 -0.12 -6.64
CA TRP A 489 -4.27 -0.39 -6.07
C TRP A 489 -3.28 0.74 -6.36
N TRP A 490 -2.42 1.00 -5.39
CA TRP A 490 -1.42 2.05 -5.42
C TRP A 490 -0.10 1.54 -4.87
N ARG A 491 0.99 2.16 -5.31
CA ARG A 491 2.28 2.04 -4.62
C ARG A 491 2.30 2.99 -3.45
N VAL A 492 2.70 2.51 -2.27
CA VAL A 492 2.92 3.33 -1.08
C VAL A 492 4.39 3.31 -0.71
N SER A 493 4.93 4.43 -0.31
CA SER A 493 6.27 4.52 0.29
C SER A 493 6.28 5.56 1.39
N GLY A 494 7.21 5.46 2.33
CA GLY A 494 7.29 6.45 3.38
C GLY A 494 8.45 6.28 4.34
N SER A 495 8.51 7.20 5.28
CA SER A 495 9.52 7.26 6.33
C SER A 495 8.92 7.71 7.66
N LEU A 496 9.46 7.14 8.73
CA LEU A 496 9.14 7.46 10.11
C LEU A 496 10.45 7.71 10.84
N LYS A 497 10.66 8.94 11.31
CA LYS A 497 11.86 9.30 12.08
C LYS A 497 11.66 8.93 13.53
N LEU A 498 12.36 7.89 13.97
CA LEU A 498 12.28 7.37 15.32
C LEU A 498 13.02 8.30 16.28
N THR A 499 12.56 8.34 17.51
CA THR A 499 13.29 8.97 18.61
C THR A 499 14.27 7.98 19.22
N PRO A 500 15.39 8.45 19.80
CA PRO A 500 16.38 7.57 20.42
C PRO A 500 15.82 6.64 21.51
N ASP A 501 14.66 6.98 22.09
CA ASP A 501 14.03 6.27 23.20
C ASP A 501 12.86 5.35 22.77
N SER A 502 12.77 4.98 21.48
CA SER A 502 11.62 4.25 20.90
C SER A 502 11.86 2.80 20.51
#